data_AF-A0A8T6E1S4-F1
#
_entry.id   AF-A0A8T6E1S4-F1
#
_cell.length_a   1.000
_cell.length_b   1.000
_cell.length_c   1.000
_cell.angle_alpha   90.00
_cell.angle_beta   90.00
_cell.angle_gamma   90.00
#
_symmetry.space_group_name_H-M   'P 1'
#
loop_
_entity.id
_entity.type
_entity.pdbx_description
1 polymer ?
#
loop_
_entity_poly.entity_id
_entity_poly.type
_entity_poly.pdbx_seq_one_letter_code
_entity_poly.pdbx_strand_id
1 'polypeptide(L)'
;MNVVELIELFRGYPPEFRVVVDGYEEGYDDLSPDQLSVARISLDTGKSSWQGKHGEAVDLAGTPSDAVKFVNALVLRRTSR
;
A
#
# COMPACT_ATOMS: atom_id res chain seq x y z
N MET A 1 -14.71 4.89 -9.39
CA MET A 1 -15.38 3.88 -8.52
C MET A 1 -16.07 4.58 -7.36
N ASN A 2 -17.26 4.13 -6.97
CA ASN A 2 -17.98 4.62 -5.79
C ASN A 2 -17.75 3.75 -4.54
N VAL A 3 -18.28 4.16 -3.39
CA VAL A 3 -18.09 3.47 -2.11
C VAL A 3 -18.61 2.02 -2.12
N VAL A 4 -19.74 1.76 -2.79
CA VAL A 4 -20.34 0.42 -2.87
C VAL A 4 -19.43 -0.50 -3.69
N GLU A 5 -19.01 -0.05 -4.87
CA GLU A 5 -18.10 -0.78 -5.75
C GLU A 5 -16.76 -1.06 -5.05
N LEU A 6 -16.25 -0.11 -4.26
CA LEU A 6 -15.01 -0.28 -3.48
C LEU A 6 -15.15 -1.37 -2.42
N ILE A 7 -16.25 -1.37 -1.68
CA ILE A 7 -16.51 -2.38 -0.64
C ILE A 7 -16.65 -3.77 -1.28
N GLU A 8 -17.36 -3.87 -2.40
CA GLU A 8 -17.51 -5.12 -3.14
C GLU A 8 -16.17 -5.65 -3.64
N LEU A 9 -15.32 -4.78 -4.18
CA LEU A 9 -13.96 -5.12 -4.58
C LEU A 9 -13.13 -5.62 -3.39
N PHE A 10 -13.16 -4.90 -2.26
CA PHE A 10 -12.38 -5.28 -1.07
C PHE A 10 -12.85 -6.56 -0.39
N ARG A 11 -14.14 -6.93 -0.51
CA ARG A 11 -14.65 -8.24 -0.03
C ARG A 11 -14.00 -9.44 -0.71
N GLY A 12 -13.38 -9.26 -1.88
CA GLY A 12 -12.66 -10.30 -2.60
C GLY A 12 -11.27 -10.63 -2.03
N TYR A 13 -10.75 -9.82 -1.09
CA TYR A 13 -9.40 -9.96 -0.54
C TYR A 13 -9.41 -10.48 0.91
N PRO A 14 -8.30 -11.08 1.38
CA PRO A 14 -8.20 -11.55 2.76
C PRO A 14 -8.36 -10.40 3.77
N PRO A 15 -9.16 -10.57 4.84
CA PRO A 15 -9.51 -9.49 5.77
C PRO A 15 -8.33 -8.96 6.60
N GLU A 16 -7.21 -9.69 6.65
CA GLU A 16 -5.98 -9.28 7.32
C GLU A 16 -5.10 -8.36 6.47
N PHE A 17 -5.40 -8.19 5.18
CA PHE A 17 -4.64 -7.31 4.30
C PHE A 17 -4.85 -5.85 4.69
N ARG A 18 -3.77 -5.08 4.72
CA ARG A 18 -3.86 -3.62 4.90
C ARG A 18 -4.24 -2.94 3.59
N VAL A 19 -4.84 -1.75 3.67
CA VAL A 19 -5.05 -0.88 2.51
C VAL A 19 -4.15 0.34 2.65
N VAL A 20 -3.35 0.63 1.62
CA VAL A 20 -2.40 1.76 1.59
C VAL A 20 -2.46 2.47 0.24
N VAL A 21 -2.04 3.74 0.19
CA VAL A 21 -1.98 4.55 -1.03
C VAL A 21 -0.53 4.81 -1.38
N ASP A 22 -0.20 4.65 -2.66
CA ASP A 22 1.09 4.90 -3.26
C ASP A 22 1.02 6.14 -4.17
N GLY A 23 1.89 7.11 -3.89
CA GLY A 23 1.90 8.44 -4.51
C GLY A 23 1.25 9.52 -3.62
N TYR A 24 2.06 10.48 -3.19
CA TYR A 24 1.63 11.69 -2.49
C TYR A 24 1.86 12.92 -3.38
N GLU A 25 0.99 13.17 -4.37
CA GLU A 25 1.07 14.38 -5.20
C GLU A 25 -0.31 14.82 -5.70
N GLU A 26 -0.43 16.10 -6.08
CA GLU A 26 -1.67 16.79 -6.45
C GLU A 26 -2.44 16.13 -7.62
N GLY A 27 -3.76 16.29 -7.63
CA GLY A 27 -4.68 15.73 -8.63
C GLY A 27 -5.68 14.74 -8.03
N TYR A 28 -6.71 14.38 -8.80
CA TYR A 28 -7.70 13.37 -8.41
C TYR A 28 -7.99 12.46 -9.59
N ASP A 29 -7.78 11.16 -9.40
CA ASP A 29 -8.24 10.11 -10.32
C ASP A 29 -9.34 9.30 -9.62
N ASP A 30 -10.34 8.88 -10.39
CA ASP A 30 -11.25 7.84 -9.95
C ASP A 30 -10.47 6.54 -9.75
N LEU A 31 -10.71 5.86 -8.63
CA LEU A 31 -10.11 4.56 -8.42
C LEU A 31 -10.67 3.53 -9.42
N SER A 32 -9.80 2.71 -10.00
CA SER A 32 -10.13 1.58 -10.86
C SER A 32 -9.40 0.31 -10.39
N PRO A 33 -9.91 -0.90 -10.72
CA PRO A 33 -9.31 -2.16 -10.26
C PRO A 33 -7.83 -2.35 -10.65
N ASP A 34 -7.41 -1.82 -11.79
CA ASP A 34 -6.03 -1.86 -12.28
C ASP A 34 -5.05 -1.02 -11.44
N GLN A 35 -5.56 -0.12 -10.61
CA GLN A 35 -4.75 0.64 -9.66
C GLN A 35 -4.51 -0.11 -8.35
N LEU A 36 -5.17 -1.26 -8.11
CA LEU A 36 -4.92 -2.09 -6.95
C LEU A 36 -3.82 -3.12 -7.26
N SER A 37 -2.81 -3.16 -6.40
CA SER A 37 -1.79 -4.21 -6.43
C SER A 37 -1.61 -4.83 -5.04
N VAL A 38 -1.34 -6.13 -4.99
CA VAL A 38 -0.94 -6.79 -3.75
C VAL A 38 0.58 -6.65 -3.61
N ALA A 39 1.05 -6.08 -2.50
CA ALA A 39 2.46 -5.97 -2.21
C ALA A 39 2.75 -6.37 -0.75
N ARG A 40 3.96 -6.89 -0.53
CA ARG A 40 4.51 -7.03 0.81
C ARG A 40 5.21 -5.71 1.17
N ILE A 41 4.85 -5.13 2.31
CA ILE A 41 5.38 -3.84 2.77
C ILE A 41 6.04 -3.97 4.14
N SER A 42 6.99 -3.08 4.44
CA SER A 42 7.57 -2.90 5.76
C SER A 42 6.82 -1.81 6.53
N LEU A 43 6.48 -2.10 7.79
CA LEU A 43 5.78 -1.16 8.67
C LEU A 43 6.75 -0.20 9.36
N ASP A 44 6.32 1.04 9.52
CA ASP A 44 6.97 2.09 10.30
C ASP A 44 8.44 2.34 9.94
N THR A 45 8.80 2.15 8.66
CA THR A 45 10.15 2.34 8.12
C THR A 45 10.36 3.70 7.45
N GLY A 46 9.28 4.45 7.17
CA GLY A 46 9.36 5.79 6.59
C GLY A 46 10.16 6.74 7.48
N LYS A 47 11.21 7.36 6.93
CA LYS A 47 12.13 8.24 7.69
C LYS A 47 11.86 9.72 7.47
N SER A 48 10.91 10.07 6.62
CA SER A 48 10.65 11.44 6.19
C SER A 48 9.16 11.67 5.94
N SER A 49 8.71 12.91 6.13
CA SER A 49 7.29 13.28 6.06
C SER A 49 6.67 13.10 4.67
N TRP A 50 7.48 13.08 3.62
CA TRP A 50 7.03 12.91 2.23
C TRP A 50 7.01 11.46 1.74
N GLN A 51 7.47 10.48 2.53
CA GLN A 51 7.61 9.06 2.11
C GLN A 51 6.48 8.15 2.62
N GLY A 52 5.47 8.70 3.29
CA GLY A 52 4.51 7.87 4.04
C GLY A 52 5.16 7.12 5.21
N LYS A 53 4.35 6.42 6.01
CA LYS A 53 4.82 5.70 7.21
C LYS A 53 5.42 4.32 6.89
N HIS A 54 5.06 3.74 5.74
CA HIS A 54 5.41 2.38 5.34
C HIS A 54 6.26 2.41 4.08
N GLY A 55 7.16 1.44 3.94
CA GLY A 55 8.04 1.32 2.78
C GLY A 55 7.87 -0.01 2.08
N GLU A 56 8.53 -0.15 0.92
CA GLU A 56 8.65 -1.45 0.27
C GLU A 56 9.32 -2.46 1.21
N ALA A 57 8.98 -3.74 1.03
CA ALA A 57 9.69 -4.81 1.71
C ALA A 57 11.06 -4.99 1.06
N VAL A 58 12.06 -4.26 1.56
CA VAL A 58 13.46 -4.48 1.21
C VAL A 58 14.04 -5.46 2.21
N ASP A 59 14.47 -6.63 1.73
CA ASP A 59 15.29 -7.56 2.51
C ASP A 59 16.68 -6.93 2.71
N LEU A 60 16.79 -6.01 3.66
CA LEU A 60 18.04 -5.35 4.00
C LEU A 60 18.94 -6.35 4.72
N ALA A 61 19.88 -6.94 3.98
CA ALA A 61 20.95 -7.76 4.54
C ALA A 61 21.63 -7.00 5.71
N GLY A 62 21.50 -7.52 6.93
CA GLY A 62 22.10 -6.94 8.14
C GLY A 62 21.16 -6.15 9.07
N THR A 63 19.87 -6.00 8.74
CA THR A 63 18.90 -5.46 9.71
C THR A 63 18.39 -6.60 10.61
N PRO A 64 18.40 -6.47 11.94
CA PRO A 64 17.82 -7.49 12.81
C PRO A 64 16.37 -7.77 12.38
N SER A 65 16.09 -9.03 12.05
CA SER A 65 14.77 -9.55 11.60
C SER A 65 13.60 -9.06 12.47
N ASP A 66 13.84 -8.83 13.75
CA ASP A 66 12.79 -8.48 14.72
C ASP A 66 12.46 -6.98 14.78
N ALA A 67 13.27 -6.12 14.14
CA ALA A 67 13.07 -4.67 14.15
C ALA A 67 12.08 -4.20 13.07
N VAL A 68 11.88 -4.99 12.00
CA VAL A 68 11.04 -4.61 10.85
C VAL A 68 9.89 -5.58 10.70
N LYS A 69 8.65 -5.10 10.86
CA LYS A 69 7.45 -5.91 10.66
C LYS A 69 7.00 -5.85 9.21
N PHE A 70 6.74 -7.01 8.61
CA PHE A 70 6.25 -7.11 7.24
C PHE A 70 4.80 -7.58 7.20
N VAL A 71 4.01 -7.02 6.29
CA VAL A 71 2.60 -7.40 6.07
C VAL A 71 2.26 -7.38 4.59
N ASN A 72 1.20 -8.12 4.20
CA ASN A 72 0.59 -7.99 2.88
C ASN A 72 -0.38 -6.80 2.89
N ALA A 73 -0.38 -6.04 1.80
CA ALA A 73 -1.24 -4.88 1.62
C ALA A 73 -1.79 -4.79 0.19
N LEU A 74 -3.00 -4.26 0.08
CA LEU A 74 -3.58 -3.67 -1.12
C LEU A 74 -3.02 -2.25 -1.26
N VAL A 75 -2.21 -2.05 -2.29
CA VAL A 75 -1.59 -0.76 -2.62
C VAL A 75 -2.39 -0.14 -3.76
N LEU A 76 -2.98 1.02 -3.47
CA LEU A 76 -3.71 1.88 -4.40
C LEU A 76 -2.71 2.81 -5.10
N ARG A 77 -2.47 2.61 -6.39
CA ARG A 77 -1.46 3.35 -7.17
C ARG A 77 -2.09 4.45 -8.01
N ARG A 78 -1.40 5.58 -8.17
CA ARG A 78 -1.79 6.61 -9.13
C ARG A 78 -1.73 6.07 -10.57
N THR A 79 -2.69 6.46 -11.40
CA THR A 79 -2.67 6.26 -12.86
C THR A 79 -1.72 7.25 -13.53
N SER A 80 -0.45 7.30 -13.12
CA SER A 80 0.56 8.09 -13.85
C SER A 80 1.46 7.18 -14.67
N ARG A 81 1.06 7.02 -15.94
CA ARG A 81 1.76 6.58 -17.17
C ARG A 81 2.99 5.69 -17.06
#